data_AF-A0A931L2Y9-F1
#
_entry.id   AF-A0A931L2Y9-F1
#
_cell.length_a   1.000
_cell.length_b   1.000
_cell.length_c   1.000
_cell.angle_alpha   90.00
_cell.angle_beta   90.00
_cell.angle_gamma   90.00
#
_symmetry.space_group_name_H-M   'P 1'
#
loop_
_entity.id
_entity.type
_entity.pdbx_description
1 polymer ?
#
loop_
_entity_poly.entity_id
_entity_poly.type
_entity_poly.pdbx_seq_one_letter_code
_entity_poly.pdbx_strand_id
1 'polypeptide(L)' 'MAATCDVCGKGPGFGHSISHSHRRTKRRWNPNIQTVRAMVGASPKKLNVCTSCIKAGKVARV' A
#
# COMPACT_ATOMS: atom_id res chain seq x y z
N MET A 1 4.02 8.52 -1.94
CA MET A 1 3.63 7.22 -1.36
C MET A 1 3.92 6.15 -2.40
N ALA A 2 4.78 5.17 -2.09
CA ALA A 2 5.02 4.04 -2.99
C ALA A 2 3.67 3.42 -3.35
N ALA A 3 3.45 3.11 -4.63
CA ALA A 3 2.15 2.62 -5.09
C ALA A 3 1.96 1.13 -4.78
N THR A 4 3.06 0.44 -4.47
CA THR A 4 3.15 -1.01 -4.34
C THR A 4 3.67 -1.42 -2.97
N CYS A 5 3.06 -2.44 -2.38
CA CYS A 5 3.55 -3.07 -1.16
C CYS A 5 4.66 -4.07 -1.49
N ASP A 6 5.80 -3.99 -0.80
CA ASP A 6 6.96 -4.87 -1.03
C ASP A 6 6.69 -6.33 -0.59
N VAL A 7 5.69 -6.55 0.28
CA VAL A 7 5.39 -7.86 0.87
C VAL A 7 4.32 -8.64 0.09
N CYS A 8 3.28 -7.95 -0.40
CA CYS A 8 2.15 -8.60 -1.07
C CYS A 8 1.90 -8.10 -2.49
N GLY A 9 2.74 -7.20 -3.02
CA GLY A 9 2.63 -6.69 -4.38
C GLY A 9 1.38 -5.84 -4.66
N LYS A 10 0.56 -5.52 -3.64
CA LYS A 10 -0.66 -4.72 -3.82
C LYS A 10 -0.32 -3.37 -4.44
N GLY A 11 -0.77 -3.16 -5.67
CA GLY A 11 -0.67 -1.92 -6.42
C GLY A 11 -1.93 -1.06 -6.35
N PRO A 12 -1.93 0.11 -7.00
CA PRO A 12 -3.10 0.97 -7.09
C PRO A 12 -4.10 0.41 -8.12
N GLY A 13 -5.39 0.46 -7.78
CA GLY A 13 -6.46 0.21 -8.74
C GLY A 13 -6.80 1.49 -9.53
N PHE A 14 -7.28 1.34 -10.76
CA PHE A 14 -7.70 2.45 -11.62
C PHE A 14 -9.19 2.40 -11.91
N GLY A 15 -9.81 3.57 -12.09
CA GLY A 15 -11.19 3.68 -12.51
C GLY A 15 -11.66 5.13 -12.51
N HIS A 16 -12.92 5.36 -12.15
CA HIS A 16 -13.55 6.67 -12.31
C HIS A 16 -14.22 7.16 -11.03
N SER A 17 -14.20 8.47 -10.82
CA SER A 17 -15.15 9.16 -9.96
C SER A 17 -16.38 9.48 -10.80
N ILE A 18 -17.57 9.14 -10.31
CA ILE A 18 -18.83 9.36 -11.02
C ILE A 18 -19.57 10.45 -10.24
N SER A 19 -19.83 11.59 -10.89
CA SER A 19 -20.65 12.65 -10.30
C SER A 19 -22.14 12.28 -10.33
N HIS A 20 -22.97 13.05 -9.62
CA HIS A 20 -24.42 12.92 -9.68
C HIS A 20 -24.97 13.00 -11.12
N SER A 21 -24.39 13.87 -11.95
CA SER A 21 -24.70 14.02 -13.38
C SER A 21 -23.98 13.02 -14.31
N HIS A 22 -23.46 11.91 -13.76
CA HIS A 22 -22.73 10.86 -14.48
C HIS A 22 -21.46 11.33 -15.21
N ARG A 23 -20.85 12.45 -14.82
CA ARG A 23 -19.54 12.85 -15.35
C ARG A 23 -18.47 11.92 -14.78
N ARG A 24 -17.72 11.28 -15.66
CA ARG A 24 -16.68 10.31 -15.31
C ARG A 24 -15.31 10.98 -15.35
N THR A 25 -14.66 11.12 -14.21
CA THR A 25 -13.27 11.60 -14.13
C THR A 25 -12.35 10.46 -13.72
N LYS A 26 -11.18 10.34 -14.34
CA LYS A 26 -10.21 9.28 -14.00
C LYS A 26 -9.74 9.43 -12.56
N ARG A 27 -9.71 8.33 -11.79
CA ARG A 27 -9.15 8.28 -10.45
C ARG A 27 -8.38 7.00 -10.20
N ARG A 28 -7.56 7.02 -9.16
CA ARG A 28 -6.81 5.87 -8.65
C ARG A 28 -7.20 5.59 -7.20
N TRP A 29 -7.27 4.31 -6.84
CA TRP A 29 -7.38 3.85 -5.46
C TRP A 29 -6.02 3.36 -5.01
N ASN A 30 -5.41 4.10 -4.08
CA ASN A 30 -4.12 3.72 -3.53
C ASN A 30 -4.31 2.79 -2.33
N PRO A 31 -3.57 1.67 -2.25
CA PRO A 31 -3.45 0.95 -1.00
C PRO A 31 -2.81 1.86 0.06
N ASN A 32 -3.28 1.78 1.30
CA ASN A 32 -2.68 2.50 2.41
C ASN A 32 -1.32 1.85 2.75
N ILE A 33 -0.25 2.41 2.21
CA ILE A 33 1.13 1.94 2.37
C ILE A 33 1.83 2.84 3.38
N GLN A 34 2.46 2.20 4.34
CA GLN A 34 3.21 2.83 5.41
C GLN A 34 4.67 2.41 5.31
N THR A 35 5.56 3.37 5.50
CA THR A 35 7.00 3.10 5.57
C THR A 35 7.31 2.60 6.98
N VAL A 36 7.78 1.36 7.09
CA VAL A 36 8.12 0.73 8.37
C VAL A 36 9.57 0.25 8.35
N ARG A 37 10.21 0.24 9.52
CA ARG A 37 11.46 -0.51 9.71
C ARG A 37 11.10 -1.95 10.05
N ALA A 38 11.69 -2.87 9.31
CA ALA A 38 11.43 -4.29 9.41
C ALA A 38 12.74 -5.07 9.47
N MET A 39 12.81 -6.12 10.28
CA MET A 39 13.91 -7.08 10.19
C MET A 39 13.78 -7.85 8.87
N VAL A 40 14.78 -7.70 8.00
CA VAL A 40 14.93 -8.56 6.82
C VAL A 40 16.22 -9.34 7.04
N GLY A 41 16.09 -10.56 7.57
CA GLY A 41 17.22 -11.34 8.05
C GLY A 41 17.85 -10.70 9.30
N ALA A 42 19.15 -10.45 9.29
CA ALA A 42 19.90 -9.91 10.43
C ALA A 42 19.94 -8.37 10.50
N SER A 43 19.42 -7.65 9.49
CA SER A 43 19.50 -6.17 9.46
C SER A 43 18.11 -5.51 9.35
N PRO A 44 17.86 -4.43 10.10
CA PRO A 44 16.65 -3.65 9.95
C PRO A 44 16.71 -2.84 8.65
N LYS A 45 15.73 -3.03 7.77
CA LYS A 45 15.58 -2.29 6.51
C LYS A 45 14.29 -1.48 6.51
N LYS A 46 14.29 -0.36 5.80
CA LYS A 46 13.07 0.41 5.52
C LYS A 46 12.31 -0.27 4.38
N LEU A 47 11.04 -0.60 4.61
CA LEU A 47 10.16 -1.22 3.62
C LEU A 47 8.84 -0.45 3.49
N ASN A 48 8.24 -0.52 2.31
CA ASN A 48 6.91 0.00 2.03
C ASN A 48 5.89 -1.14 2.20
N VAL A 49 5.12 -1.08 3.29
CA VAL A 49 4.22 -2.16 3.68
C VAL A 49 2.79 -1.65 3.80
N CYS A 50 1.84 -2.35 3.19
CA CYS A 50 0.43 -2.00 3.32
C CYS A 50 -0.09 -2.30 4.74
N THR A 51 -1.05 -1.50 5.19
CA THR A 51 -1.66 -1.65 6.52
C THR A 51 -2.25 -3.04 6.76
N SER A 52 -2.74 -3.73 5.73
CA SER A 52 -3.21 -5.12 5.86
C SER A 52 -2.08 -6.10 6.19
N CYS A 53 -0.88 -5.92 5.63
CA CYS A 53 0.26 -6.79 5.92
C CYS A 53 0.81 -6.53 7.33
N ILE A 54 0.80 -5.26 7.76
CA ILE A 54 1.10 -4.86 9.13
C ILE A 54 0.13 -5.52 10.10
N LYS A 55 -1.18 -5.39 9.85
CA LYS A 55 -2.23 -5.95 10.72
C LYS A 55 -2.13 -7.49 10.81
N ALA A 56 -1.76 -8.14 9.72
CA ALA A 56 -1.58 -9.59 9.66
C ALA A 56 -0.26 -10.09 10.27
N GLY A 57 0.60 -9.21 10.81
CA GLY A 57 1.87 -9.61 11.41
C GLY A 57 2.89 -10.17 10.41
N LYS A 58 2.72 -9.92 9.11
CA LYS A 58 3.63 -10.44 8.06
C LYS A 58 5.02 -9.79 8.08
N VAL A 59 5.21 -8.77 8.92
CA VAL A 59 6.44 -8.00 9.04
C VAL A 59 6.70 -7.73 10.52
N ALA A 60 7.85 -8.20 11.02
CA ALA A 60 8.33 -7.88 12.35
C ALA A 60 8.93 -6.47 12.35
N ARG A 61 8.27 -5.57 13.10
CA ARG A 61 8.75 -4.20 13.29
C ARG A 61 9.89 -4.19 14.30
N VAL A 62 10.87 -3.31 14.06
CA VAL A 62 11.99 -3.01 14.97
C VAL A 62 11.90 -1.57 15.41
#